data_AF-A0A849DCQ1-F1
#
_entry.id   AF-A0A849DCQ1-F1
#
_cell.length_a   1.000
_cell.length_b   1.000
_cell.length_c   1.000
_cell.angle_alpha   90.00
_cell.angle_beta   90.00
_cell.angle_gamma   90.00
#
_symmetry.space_group_name_H-M   'P 1'
#
loop_
_entity.id
_entity.type
_entity.pdbx_description
1 polymer ?
#
loop_
_entity_poly.entity_id
_entity_poly.type
_entity_poly.pdbx_seq_one_letter_code
_entity_poly.pdbx_strand_id
1 'polypeptide(L)'
;MCMKRLIFTDLDGTFLNHHNYSFEEASEALKRIKEAEIPLIFTTSKTKAEVERLHQKVGISEPFIVENGAALFIPDGYQDFDLSFLRNYEDKKVMVFGKSYESVLDFYSAYKEEFTMVGFSDMSDVEVANLTGLNQMDVML
;
A
#
# COMPACT_ATOMS: atom_id res chain seq x y z
N MET A 1 16.97 11.76 -27.79
CA MET A 1 16.16 10.68 -27.17
C MET A 1 15.50 11.25 -25.93
N CYS A 2 14.18 11.18 -25.79
CA CYS A 2 13.50 11.56 -24.55
C CYS A 2 13.78 10.48 -23.50
N MET A 3 14.41 10.83 -22.37
CA MET A 3 14.59 9.87 -21.28
C MET A 3 13.22 9.59 -20.64
N LYS A 4 12.81 8.31 -20.66
CA LYS A 4 11.68 7.86 -19.85
C LYS A 4 12.07 7.97 -18.38
N ARG A 5 11.35 8.79 -17.62
CA ARG A 5 11.57 9.01 -16.19
C ARG A 5 10.46 8.30 -15.42
N LEU A 6 10.81 7.81 -14.24
CA LEU A 6 9.89 7.31 -13.22
C LEU A 6 10.25 8.03 -11.93
N ILE A 7 9.25 8.42 -11.14
CA ILE A 7 9.47 9.01 -9.82
C ILE A 7 8.90 8.06 -8.79
N PHE A 8 9.74 7.68 -7.83
CA PHE A 8 9.34 6.92 -6.66
C PHE A 8 9.28 7.87 -5.48
N THR A 9 8.24 7.77 -4.67
CA THR A 9 8.11 8.59 -3.47
C THR A 9 7.56 7.77 -2.31
N ASP A 10 8.18 7.97 -1.16
CA ASP A 10 7.52 7.67 0.10
C ASP A 10 6.31 8.60 0.32
N LEU A 11 5.41 8.19 1.20
CA LEU A 11 4.18 8.93 1.51
C LEU A 11 4.34 9.79 2.76
N ASP A 12 4.34 9.19 3.94
CA ASP A 12 4.23 9.93 5.20
C ASP A 12 5.51 10.72 5.50
N GLY A 13 5.39 12.04 5.60
CA GLY A 13 6.54 12.93 5.80
C GLY A 13 7.37 13.17 4.55
N THR A 14 6.96 12.63 3.39
CA THR A 14 7.60 12.85 2.08
C THR A 14 6.63 13.48 1.08
N PHE A 15 5.72 12.68 0.50
CA PHE A 15 4.67 13.21 -0.39
C PHE A 15 3.50 13.82 0.38
N LEU A 16 3.19 13.27 1.56
CA LEU A 16 2.19 13.75 2.49
C LEU A 16 2.87 14.50 3.62
N ASN A 17 2.34 15.67 3.96
CA ASN A 17 2.82 16.42 5.11
C ASN A 17 2.59 15.62 6.41
N HIS A 18 3.62 15.53 7.25
CA HIS A 18 3.63 14.69 8.45
C HIS A 18 2.57 15.12 9.50
N HIS A 19 2.11 16.38 9.48
CA HIS A 19 1.22 16.89 10.51
C HIS A 19 -0.27 16.71 10.17
N ASN A 20 -0.63 16.80 8.89
CA ASN A 20 -2.03 16.80 8.46
C ASN A 20 -2.34 15.80 7.33
N TYR A 21 -1.36 15.00 6.90
CA TYR A 21 -1.47 14.03 5.81
C TYR A 21 -1.98 14.63 4.48
N SER A 22 -1.77 15.93 4.27
CA SER A 22 -2.14 16.63 3.06
C SER A 22 -1.01 16.60 2.02
N PHE A 23 -1.37 16.52 0.74
CA PHE A 23 -0.43 16.65 -0.39
C PHE A 23 -0.47 18.05 -1.04
N GLU A 24 -1.22 19.01 -0.47
CA GLU A 24 -1.38 20.35 -1.06
C GLU A 24 -0.05 21.09 -1.26
N GLU A 25 0.91 20.89 -0.35
CA GLU A 25 2.26 21.47 -0.47
C GLU A 25 3.02 20.90 -1.68
N ALA A 26 2.69 19.68 -2.12
CA ALA A 26 3.26 19.02 -3.30
C ALA A 26 2.47 19.29 -4.59
N SER A 27 1.38 20.08 -4.54
CA SER A 27 0.44 20.28 -5.67
C SER A 27 1.11 20.78 -6.96
N GLU A 28 2.01 21.76 -6.86
CA GLU A 28 2.74 22.31 -8.01
C GLU A 28 3.69 21.28 -8.64
N ALA A 29 4.38 20.48 -7.81
CA ALA A 29 5.23 19.40 -8.29
C ALA A 29 4.39 18.30 -8.96
N LEU A 30 3.30 17.89 -8.31
CA LEU A 30 2.36 16.91 -8.85
C LEU A 30 1.80 17.35 -10.21
N LYS A 31 1.44 18.63 -10.34
CA LYS A 31 0.96 19.19 -11.61
C LYS A 31 1.99 19.01 -12.73
N ARG A 32 3.25 19.38 -12.48
CA ARG A 32 4.34 19.23 -13.47
C ARG A 32 4.62 17.78 -13.83
N ILE A 33 4.52 16.87 -12.84
CA ILE A 33 4.68 15.43 -13.05
C ILE A 33 3.60 14.90 -13.99
N LYS A 34 2.33 15.28 -13.75
CA LYS A 34 1.20 14.91 -14.60
C LYS A 34 1.31 15.49 -16.01
N GLU A 35 1.64 16.78 -16.14
CA GLU A 35 1.81 17.46 -17.44
C GLU A 35 2.95 16.86 -18.28
N ALA A 36 3.98 16.32 -17.61
CA ALA A 36 5.09 15.65 -18.26
C ALA A 36 4.86 14.14 -18.47
N GLU A 37 3.67 13.62 -18.12
CA GLU A 37 3.31 12.20 -18.20
C GLU A 37 4.36 11.29 -17.54
N ILE A 38 4.91 11.73 -16.40
CA ILE A 38 5.89 10.95 -15.63
C ILE A 38 5.13 10.09 -14.61
N PRO A 39 5.27 8.76 -14.66
CA PRO A 39 4.68 7.89 -13.63
C PRO A 39 5.20 8.24 -12.23
N LEU A 40 4.26 8.50 -11.32
CA LEU A 40 4.51 8.73 -9.90
C LEU A 40 4.13 7.46 -9.12
N ILE A 41 5.14 6.71 -8.71
CA ILE A 41 5.00 5.41 -8.04
C ILE A 41 5.12 5.63 -6.54
N PHE A 42 4.05 5.30 -5.81
CA PHE A 42 4.07 5.34 -4.35
C PHE A 42 4.78 4.11 -3.78
N THR A 43 5.62 4.32 -2.77
CA THR A 43 6.34 3.26 -2.06
C THR A 43 6.19 3.47 -0.56
N THR A 44 5.42 2.65 0.14
CA THR A 44 4.96 2.99 1.49
C THR A 44 4.79 1.77 2.40
N SER A 45 4.73 2.02 3.71
CA SER A 45 4.30 1.05 4.73
C SER A 45 2.78 0.84 4.77
N LYS A 46 2.00 1.75 4.15
CA LYS A 46 0.54 1.66 4.10
C LYS A 46 0.06 0.43 3.33
N THR A 47 -1.18 0.04 3.61
CA THR A 47 -1.89 -1.05 2.94
C THR A 47 -2.35 -0.67 1.52
N LYS A 48 -2.74 -1.68 0.72
CA LYS A 48 -3.38 -1.48 -0.59
C LYS A 48 -4.55 -0.50 -0.53
N ALA A 49 -5.48 -0.73 0.40
CA ALA A 49 -6.72 0.05 0.52
C ALA A 49 -6.45 1.53 0.82
N GLU A 50 -5.48 1.82 1.69
CA GLU A 50 -5.07 3.19 2.00
C GLU A 50 -4.47 3.88 0.76
N VAL A 51 -3.60 3.19 0.01
CA VAL A 51 -2.97 3.73 -1.20
C VAL A 51 -4.01 3.96 -2.30
N GLU A 52 -4.96 3.05 -2.50
CA GLU A 52 -6.04 3.23 -3.48
C GLU A 52 -6.90 4.46 -3.16
N ARG A 53 -7.25 4.65 -1.88
CA ARG A 53 -7.95 5.87 -1.44
C ARG A 53 -7.13 7.12 -1.70
N LEU A 54 -5.81 7.06 -1.54
CA LEU A 54 -4.92 8.19 -1.82
C LEU A 54 -4.80 8.44 -3.33
N HIS A 55 -4.66 7.42 -4.16
CA HIS A 55 -4.69 7.52 -5.63
C HIS A 55 -5.94 8.22 -6.13
N GLN A 56 -7.11 7.87 -5.59
CA GLN A 56 -8.37 8.56 -5.90
C GLN A 56 -8.32 10.04 -5.54
N LYS A 57 -7.82 10.40 -4.35
CA LYS A 57 -7.69 11.80 -3.89
C LYS A 57 -6.70 12.60 -4.75
N VAL A 58 -5.56 11.99 -5.08
CA VAL A 58 -4.47 12.60 -5.87
C VAL A 58 -4.86 12.65 -7.36
N GLY A 59 -5.78 11.79 -7.80
CA GLY A 59 -6.22 11.66 -9.20
C GLY A 59 -5.15 11.06 -10.09
N ILE A 60 -4.56 9.93 -9.66
CA ILE A 60 -3.60 9.13 -10.42
C ILE A 60 -3.99 7.66 -10.39
N SER A 61 -3.51 6.89 -11.38
CA SER A 61 -3.73 5.45 -11.49
C SER A 61 -2.43 4.78 -11.95
N GLU A 62 -1.41 4.89 -11.10
CA GLU A 62 -0.05 4.42 -11.38
C GLU A 62 0.25 3.11 -10.62
N PRO A 63 1.33 2.38 -10.96
CA PRO A 63 1.83 1.30 -10.12
C PRO A 63 2.21 1.78 -8.72
N PHE A 64 2.11 0.91 -7.72
CA PHE A 64 2.46 1.27 -6.34
C PHE A 64 2.95 0.06 -5.54
N ILE A 65 3.77 0.33 -4.52
CA ILE A 65 4.42 -0.64 -3.64
C ILE A 65 3.94 -0.38 -2.22
N VAL A 66 3.43 -1.42 -1.56
CA VAL A 66 2.79 -1.35 -0.24
C VAL A 66 3.54 -2.15 0.81
N GLU A 67 3.15 -1.94 2.08
CA GLU A 67 3.59 -2.76 3.22
C GLU A 67 5.12 -2.95 3.26
N ASN A 68 5.86 -1.86 3.04
CA ASN A 68 7.33 -1.82 3.01
C ASN A 68 7.96 -2.75 1.95
N GLY A 69 7.30 -2.91 0.81
CA GLY A 69 7.80 -3.75 -0.28
C GLY A 69 7.26 -5.17 -0.28
N ALA A 70 6.25 -5.50 0.54
CA ALA A 70 5.66 -6.83 0.56
C ALA A 70 4.90 -7.17 -0.74
N ALA A 71 4.35 -6.16 -1.41
CA ALA A 71 3.67 -6.33 -2.69
C ALA A 71 3.82 -5.12 -3.63
N LEU A 72 3.84 -5.43 -4.93
CA LEU A 72 3.73 -4.47 -6.03
C LEU A 72 2.39 -4.70 -6.73
N PHE A 73 1.64 -3.61 -6.91
CA PHE A 73 0.41 -3.57 -7.68
C PHE A 73 0.61 -2.73 -8.94
N ILE A 74 0.13 -3.24 -10.08
CA ILE A 74 0.17 -2.57 -11.38
C ILE A 74 -1.25 -2.61 -11.97
N PRO A 75 -1.81 -1.49 -12.46
CA PRO A 75 -3.11 -1.52 -13.16
C PRO A 75 -3.12 -2.54 -14.30
N ASP A 76 -4.23 -3.25 -14.50
CA ASP A 76 -4.32 -4.17 -15.63
C ASP A 76 -4.24 -3.41 -16.97
N GLY A 77 -3.52 -3.96 -17.94
CA GLY A 77 -3.23 -3.31 -19.22
C GLY A 77 -2.32 -2.06 -19.14
N TYR A 78 -1.60 -1.85 -18.03
CA TYR A 78 -0.75 -0.67 -17.86
C TYR A 78 0.33 -0.56 -18.96
N GLN A 79 0.27 0.51 -19.74
CA GLN A 79 1.21 0.87 -20.82
C GLN A 79 1.50 -0.26 -21.83
N ASP A 80 0.51 -1.14 -22.09
CA ASP A 80 0.65 -2.31 -22.97
C ASP A 80 1.81 -3.24 -22.59
N PHE A 81 2.26 -3.21 -21.33
CA PHE A 81 3.29 -4.11 -20.85
C PHE A 81 2.78 -5.55 -20.78
N ASP A 82 3.63 -6.50 -21.18
CA ASP A 82 3.36 -7.91 -20.93
C ASP A 82 3.55 -8.21 -19.44
N LEU A 83 2.44 -8.24 -18.71
CA LEU A 83 2.36 -8.55 -17.29
C LEU A 83 1.78 -9.95 -17.04
N SER A 84 1.83 -10.84 -18.04
CA SER A 84 1.28 -12.21 -17.95
C SER A 84 1.96 -13.07 -16.88
N PHE A 85 3.19 -12.73 -16.49
CA PHE A 85 3.94 -13.40 -15.42
C PHE A 85 3.46 -13.00 -14.00
N LEU A 86 2.61 -11.98 -13.89
CA LEU A 86 2.02 -11.53 -12.62
C LEU A 86 0.66 -12.19 -12.38
N ARG A 87 0.29 -12.31 -11.11
CA ARG A 87 -1.04 -12.81 -10.71
C ARG A 87 -2.09 -11.74 -10.98
N ASN A 88 -3.29 -12.16 -11.36
CA ASN A 88 -4.44 -11.26 -11.40
C ASN A 88 -4.98 -11.06 -9.98
N TYR A 89 -5.34 -9.82 -9.66
CA TYR A 89 -5.98 -9.47 -8.41
C TYR A 89 -6.90 -8.27 -8.67
N GLU A 90 -8.21 -8.50 -8.61
CA GLU A 90 -9.23 -7.49 -8.96
C GLU A 90 -8.97 -6.89 -10.36
N ASP A 91 -8.87 -5.57 -10.46
CA ASP A 91 -8.56 -4.78 -11.66
C ASP A 91 -7.05 -4.55 -11.87
N LYS A 92 -6.20 -5.33 -11.20
CA LYS A 92 -4.74 -5.14 -11.15
C LYS A 92 -3.97 -6.46 -11.37
N LYS A 93 -2.70 -6.29 -11.70
CA LYS A 93 -1.65 -7.31 -11.63
C LYS A 93 -0.88 -7.14 -10.32
N VAL A 94 -0.56 -8.25 -9.66
CA VAL A 94 0.14 -8.24 -8.38
C VAL A 94 1.37 -9.15 -8.39
N MET A 95 2.46 -8.63 -7.82
CA MET A 95 3.60 -9.43 -7.36
C MET A 95 3.64 -9.37 -5.84
N VAL A 96 3.50 -10.52 -5.19
CA VAL A 96 3.64 -10.65 -3.73
C VAL A 96 5.00 -11.26 -3.44
N PHE A 97 5.81 -10.59 -2.63
CA PHE A 97 7.15 -11.03 -2.25
C PHE A 97 7.15 -11.84 -0.94
N GLY A 98 6.11 -11.67 -0.11
CA GLY A 98 5.95 -12.34 1.18
C GLY A 98 5.26 -13.71 1.13
N LYS A 99 5.07 -14.29 2.32
CA LYS A 99 4.21 -15.46 2.54
C LYS A 99 2.73 -15.03 2.53
N SER A 100 1.84 -15.96 2.21
CA SER A 100 0.40 -15.68 2.33
C SER A 100 0.02 -15.54 3.80
N TYR A 101 -1.08 -14.84 4.05
CA TYR A 101 -1.61 -14.67 5.41
C TYR A 101 -1.89 -16.01 6.07
N GLU A 102 -2.45 -16.98 5.33
CA GLU A 102 -2.71 -18.33 5.84
C GLU A 102 -1.41 -19.02 6.28
N SER A 103 -0.34 -18.93 5.48
CA SER A 103 0.96 -19.49 5.86
C SER A 103 1.56 -18.84 7.10
N VAL A 104 1.29 -17.55 7.33
CA VAL A 104 1.71 -16.84 8.55
C VAL A 104 0.86 -17.32 9.74
N LEU A 105 -0.45 -17.50 9.56
CA LEU A 105 -1.35 -18.02 10.59
C LEU A 105 -1.06 -19.47 10.96
N ASP A 106 -0.69 -20.32 9.99
CA ASP A 106 -0.29 -21.70 10.25
C ASP A 106 0.94 -21.75 11.14
N PHE A 107 1.96 -20.92 10.81
CA PHE A 107 3.15 -20.78 11.64
C PHE A 107 2.80 -20.24 13.03
N TYR A 108 2.03 -19.14 13.09
CA TYR A 108 1.61 -18.53 14.35
C TYR A 108 0.88 -19.54 15.24
N SER A 109 -0.11 -20.24 14.70
CA SER A 109 -0.93 -21.21 15.43
C SER A 109 -0.12 -22.39 15.95
N ALA A 110 0.94 -22.79 15.23
CA ALA A 110 1.83 -23.86 15.66
C ALA A 110 2.66 -23.51 16.90
N TYR A 111 2.92 -22.21 17.15
CA TYR A 111 3.86 -21.76 18.18
C TYR A 111 3.23 -20.83 19.24
N LYS A 112 2.00 -20.35 19.06
CA LYS A 112 1.40 -19.33 19.93
C LYS A 112 1.30 -19.75 21.40
N GLU A 113 0.95 -21.01 21.67
CA GLU A 113 0.85 -21.53 23.03
C GLU A 113 2.24 -21.70 23.68
N GLU A 114 3.24 -22.15 22.90
CA GLU A 114 4.61 -22.36 23.39
C GLU A 114 5.25 -21.05 23.86
N PHE A 115 5.05 -19.97 23.11
CA PHE A 115 5.65 -18.66 23.40
C PHE A 115 4.69 -17.67 24.07
N THR A 116 3.48 -18.09 24.43
CA THR A 116 2.44 -17.22 25.01
C THR A 116 2.18 -15.97 24.16
N MET A 117 2.07 -16.16 22.83
CA MET A 117 1.82 -15.08 21.89
C MET A 117 0.32 -14.84 21.75
N VAL A 118 -0.07 -13.56 21.61
CA VAL A 118 -1.41 -13.15 21.19
C VAL A 118 -1.25 -12.22 19.99
N GLY A 119 -1.67 -12.70 18.82
CA GLY A 119 -1.67 -11.96 17.56
C GLY A 119 -3.04 -11.37 17.27
N PHE A 120 -3.10 -10.44 16.31
CA PHE A 120 -4.36 -9.80 15.92
C PHE A 120 -5.43 -10.78 15.44
N SER A 121 -5.05 -11.93 14.87
CA SER A 121 -5.98 -12.99 14.46
C SER A 121 -6.76 -13.64 15.62
N ASP A 122 -6.26 -13.50 16.85
CA ASP A 122 -6.91 -13.99 18.06
C ASP A 122 -7.75 -12.92 18.76
N MET A 123 -7.77 -11.69 18.22
CA MET A 123 -8.43 -10.53 18.83
C MET A 123 -9.65 -10.10 18.00
N SER A 124 -10.66 -9.61 18.70
CA SER A 124 -11.76 -8.84 18.10
C SER A 124 -11.35 -7.38 17.86
N ASP A 125 -12.08 -6.68 16.97
CA ASP A 125 -11.89 -5.24 16.73
C ASP A 125 -11.99 -4.42 18.03
N VAL A 126 -12.84 -4.85 18.96
CA VAL A 126 -13.00 -4.21 20.29
C VAL A 126 -11.71 -4.34 21.11
N GLU A 127 -11.10 -5.52 21.13
CA GLU A 127 -9.86 -5.76 21.86
C GLU A 127 -8.70 -4.96 21.26
N VAL A 128 -8.61 -4.92 19.92
CA VAL A 128 -7.60 -4.11 19.24
C VAL A 128 -7.81 -2.62 19.52
N ALA A 129 -9.04 -2.11 19.43
CA ALA A 129 -9.34 -0.71 19.75
C ALA A 129 -8.93 -0.36 21.19
N ASN A 130 -9.26 -1.22 22.15
CA ASN A 130 -8.89 -1.03 23.55
C ASN A 130 -7.38 -1.03 23.79
N LEU A 131 -6.63 -1.90 23.11
CA LEU A 131 -5.17 -2.01 23.26
C LEU A 131 -4.41 -0.88 22.56
N THR A 132 -4.92 -0.39 21.43
CA THR A 132 -4.24 0.62 20.60
C THR A 132 -4.69 2.05 20.93
N GLY A 133 -5.84 2.21 21.58
CA GLY A 133 -6.49 3.51 21.77
C GLY A 133 -7.12 4.07 20.50
N LEU A 134 -7.22 3.27 19.43
CA LEU A 134 -7.91 3.64 18.20
C LEU A 134 -9.43 3.65 18.43
N ASN A 135 -10.13 4.50 17.67
CA ASN A 135 -11.57 4.41 17.61
C ASN A 135 -11.96 3.08 16.95
N GLN A 136 -12.97 2.41 17.48
CA GLN A 136 -13.43 1.13 16.94
C GLN A 136 -13.82 1.20 15.46
N MET A 137 -14.31 2.36 14.99
CA MET A 137 -14.62 2.56 13.57
C MET A 137 -13.39 2.62 12.66
N ASP A 138 -12.22 2.88 13.24
CA ASP A 138 -10.94 2.98 12.51
C ASP A 138 -10.16 1.65 12.55
N VAL A 139 -10.60 0.67 13.34
CA VAL A 139 -10.04 -0.69 13.36
C VAL A 139 -10.71 -1.49 12.26
N MET A 140 -9.92 -1.93 11.28
CA MET A 140 -10.35 -2.86 10.23
C MET A 140 -9.31 -4.00 10.16
N LEU A 141 -9.57 -5.09 10.90
CA LEU A 141 -8.80 -6.33 10.79
C LEU A 141 -9.28 -7.20 9.63
#